data_AF-A0A6J0N633-F1
#
_entry.id   AF-A0A6J0N633-F1
#
_cell.length_a   1.000
_cell.length_b   1.000
_cell.length_c   1.000
_cell.angle_alpha   90.00
_cell.angle_beta   90.00
_cell.angle_gamma   90.00
#
_symmetry.space_group_name_H-M   'P 1'
#
loop_
_entity.id
_entity.type
_entity.pdbx_description
1 polymer ?
#
loop_
_entity_poly.entity_id
_entity_poly.type
_entity_poly.pdbx_seq_one_letter_code
_entity_poly.pdbx_strand_id
1 'polypeptide(L)'
;MSSVNSTTISTDRVAKQRGIPTRCNCGEKVSRFTSKTVQNPGRLFHTCPMGSEKDKTHLFKWTDESVVEEIEDFQDLFDVLLVDNSEFQKSLTASETMLKHHESRIEEVEAALARSEEKTVECINELKIIKALFVCCLVIVFMFLTYP
;
A
#
# COMPACT_ATOMS: atom_id res chain seq x y z
N MET A 1 24.52 -2.25 6.07
CA MET A 1 24.00 -2.26 7.46
C MET A 1 22.49 -2.16 7.38
N SER A 2 21.79 -3.28 7.53
CA SER A 2 20.37 -3.33 7.89
C SER A 2 20.02 -4.80 8.11
N SER A 3 20.30 -5.26 9.34
CA SER A 3 19.92 -6.59 9.80
C SER A 3 18.40 -6.73 9.74
N VAL A 4 17.94 -7.74 9.02
CA VAL A 4 16.55 -8.18 9.03
C VAL A 4 16.28 -8.72 10.43
N ASN A 5 15.53 -7.97 11.23
CA ASN A 5 15.04 -8.43 12.52
C ASN A 5 13.95 -9.48 12.25
N SER A 6 14.36 -10.74 12.18
CA SER A 6 13.46 -11.88 12.31
C SER A 6 12.96 -11.89 13.76
N THR A 7 11.80 -11.28 14.01
CA THR A 7 11.13 -11.40 15.30
C THR A 7 10.63 -12.84 15.42
N THR A 8 11.42 -13.63 16.13
CA THR A 8 11.09 -14.98 16.60
C THR A 8 9.78 -14.90 17.36
N ILE A 9 8.69 -15.30 16.71
CA ILE A 9 7.40 -15.53 17.37
C ILE A 9 7.65 -16.67 18.36
N SER A 10 7.72 -16.29 19.62
CA SER A 10 7.96 -17.16 20.77
C SER A 10 6.93 -18.29 20.80
N THR A 11 7.42 -19.49 20.46
CA THR A 11 6.74 -20.78 20.57
C THR A 11 6.65 -21.22 22.04
N ASP A 12 5.99 -20.43 22.89
CA ASP A 12 5.83 -20.73 24.31
C ASP A 12 4.44 -20.33 24.83
N ARG A 13 3.41 -20.65 24.05
CA ARG A 13 2.06 -20.81 24.59
C ARG A 13 1.70 -22.27 24.42
N VAL A 14 1.56 -23.00 25.53
CA VAL A 14 0.54 -24.04 25.63
C VAL A 14 -0.81 -23.30 25.48
N ALA A 15 -1.09 -22.87 24.25
CA ALA A 15 -2.21 -22.03 23.92
C ALA A 15 -3.43 -22.93 24.00
N LYS A 16 -4.31 -22.65 24.96
CA LYS A 16 -5.73 -22.94 24.77
C LYS A 16 -6.07 -22.39 23.39
N GLN A 17 -6.31 -23.26 22.41
CA GLN A 17 -6.54 -22.86 21.02
C GLN A 17 -7.72 -21.87 21.03
N ARG A 18 -7.45 -20.58 20.77
CA ARG A 18 -8.48 -19.54 20.65
C ARG A 18 -9.29 -19.82 19.37
N GLY A 19 -10.58 -19.48 19.37
CA GLY A 19 -11.50 -19.70 18.25
C GLY A 19 -12.09 -21.11 18.17
N ILE A 20 -12.68 -21.47 17.02
CA ILE A 20 -13.26 -22.81 16.81
C ILE A 20 -12.15 -23.83 16.56
N PRO A 21 -12.02 -24.85 17.43
CA PRO A 21 -10.95 -25.83 17.26
C PRO A 21 -11.24 -26.80 16.11
N THR A 22 -10.22 -27.03 15.30
CA THR A 22 -10.25 -28.00 14.19
C THR A 22 -9.50 -29.30 14.51
N ARG A 23 -8.47 -29.23 15.36
CA ARG A 23 -7.60 -30.37 15.72
C ARG A 23 -7.17 -30.33 17.18
N CYS A 24 -7.07 -31.51 17.79
CA CYS A 24 -6.50 -31.67 19.12
C CYS A 24 -4.97 -31.56 19.08
N ASN A 25 -4.34 -31.30 20.21
CA ASN A 25 -2.87 -31.38 20.39
C ASN A 25 -2.27 -32.76 20.03
N CYS A 26 -3.06 -33.83 20.07
CA CYS A 26 -2.65 -35.16 19.62
C CYS A 26 -2.74 -35.37 18.09
N GLY A 27 -3.14 -34.34 17.33
CA GLY A 27 -3.25 -34.37 15.86
C GLY A 27 -4.63 -34.78 15.32
N GLU A 28 -5.44 -35.43 16.15
CA GLU A 28 -6.77 -35.93 15.76
C GLU A 28 -7.77 -34.81 15.46
N LYS A 29 -8.67 -35.08 14.51
CA LYS A 29 -9.73 -34.14 14.14
C LYS A 29 -10.75 -34.02 15.27
N VAL A 30 -11.10 -32.78 15.60
CA VAL A 30 -12.08 -32.48 16.65
C VAL A 30 -13.49 -32.69 16.13
N SER A 31 -14.35 -33.25 16.98
CA SER A 31 -15.77 -33.47 16.68
C SER A 31 -16.65 -32.61 17.58
N ARG A 32 -17.80 -32.17 17.06
CA ARG A 32 -18.78 -31.36 17.78
C ARG A 32 -19.93 -32.22 18.28
N PHE A 33 -20.30 -32.06 19.54
CA PHE A 33 -21.36 -32.82 20.20
C PHE A 33 -22.30 -31.92 20.98
N THR A 34 -23.46 -32.48 21.33
CA THR A 34 -24.46 -31.84 22.18
C THR A 34 -24.39 -32.47 23.57
N SER A 35 -24.21 -31.63 24.59
CA SER A 35 -24.17 -32.06 25.98
C SER A 35 -25.53 -32.61 26.41
N LYS A 36 -25.48 -33.79 27.03
CA LYS A 36 -26.62 -34.48 27.65
C LYS A 36 -26.59 -34.38 29.18
N THR A 37 -25.69 -33.57 29.73
CA THR A 37 -25.56 -33.38 31.18
C THR A 37 -26.76 -32.58 31.71
N VAL A 38 -27.16 -32.83 32.95
CA VAL A 38 -28.24 -32.08 33.61
C VAL A 38 -27.85 -30.62 33.82
N GLN A 39 -26.56 -30.33 33.99
CA GLN A 39 -26.02 -29.00 34.23
C GLN A 39 -25.96 -28.15 32.96
N ASN A 40 -25.67 -28.76 31.81
CA ASN A 40 -25.53 -28.07 30.53
C ASN A 40 -26.35 -28.79 29.44
N PRO A 41 -27.68 -28.94 29.60
CA PRO A 41 -28.48 -29.69 28.65
C PRO A 41 -28.51 -28.96 27.30
N GLY A 42 -28.24 -29.67 26.20
CA GLY A 42 -28.31 -29.12 24.85
C GLY A 42 -27.12 -28.24 24.44
N ARG A 43 -26.21 -27.88 25.34
CA ARG A 43 -25.05 -27.02 25.02
C ARG A 43 -24.07 -27.74 24.11
N LEU A 44 -23.55 -27.07 23.09
CA LEU A 44 -22.62 -27.64 22.12
C LEU A 44 -21.17 -27.54 22.58
N PHE A 45 -20.40 -28.60 22.40
CA PHE A 45 -18.97 -28.61 22.70
C PHE A 45 -18.17 -29.35 21.63
N HIS A 46 -16.89 -29.02 21.59
CA HIS A 46 -15.87 -29.62 20.75
C HIS A 46 -14.97 -30.52 21.59
N THR A 47 -14.72 -31.75 21.15
CA THR A 47 -13.80 -32.66 21.84
C THR A 47 -13.01 -33.56 20.91
N CYS A 48 -11.87 -34.05 21.40
CA CYS A 48 -11.06 -35.06 20.74
C CYS A 48 -11.72 -36.45 20.86
N PRO A 49 -11.73 -37.27 19.79
CA PRO A 49 -12.24 -38.65 19.86
C PRO A 49 -11.41 -39.55 20.80
N MET A 50 -10.14 -39.23 21.03
CA MET A 50 -9.28 -39.95 21.98
C MET A 50 -9.43 -39.44 23.42
N GLY A 51 -10.16 -38.35 23.62
CA GLY A 51 -10.38 -37.74 24.93
C GLY A 51 -11.31 -38.55 25.83
N SER A 52 -11.13 -38.42 27.13
CA SER A 52 -12.05 -38.97 28.13
C SER A 52 -12.22 -38.00 29.29
N GLU A 53 -13.28 -38.16 30.09
CA GLU A 53 -13.51 -37.30 31.27
C GLU A 53 -12.36 -37.37 32.30
N LYS A 54 -11.65 -38.51 32.34
CA LYS A 54 -10.50 -38.72 33.21
C LYS A 54 -9.21 -38.13 32.62
N ASP A 55 -9.14 -38.04 31.31
CA ASP A 55 -7.97 -37.56 30.58
C ASP A 55 -8.16 -36.11 30.11
N LYS A 56 -7.63 -35.19 30.92
CA LYS A 56 -7.65 -33.75 30.64
C LYS A 56 -6.58 -33.30 29.65
N THR A 57 -5.76 -34.21 29.11
CA THR A 57 -4.72 -33.86 28.13
C THR A 57 -5.30 -33.58 26.74
N HIS A 58 -6.50 -34.11 26.48
CA HIS A 58 -7.21 -33.93 25.22
C HIS A 58 -8.14 -32.73 25.24
N LEU A 59 -8.41 -32.20 24.05
CA LEU A 59 -9.22 -31.01 23.88
C LEU A 59 -10.67 -31.23 24.34
N PHE A 60 -11.16 -30.30 25.14
CA PHE A 60 -12.57 -30.04 25.40
C PHE A 60 -12.80 -28.53 25.39
N LYS A 61 -13.78 -28.05 24.63
CA LYS A 61 -14.11 -26.62 24.57
C LYS A 61 -15.58 -26.40 24.22
N TRP A 62 -16.24 -25.44 24.87
CA TRP A 62 -17.61 -25.07 24.55
C TRP A 62 -17.68 -24.28 23.25
N THR A 63 -18.68 -24.58 22.41
CA THR A 63 -18.82 -23.95 21.08
C THR A 63 -19.15 -22.46 21.20
N ASP A 64 -20.00 -22.07 22.15
CA ASP A 64 -20.35 -20.66 22.38
C ASP A 64 -19.14 -19.82 22.80
N GLU A 65 -18.28 -20.35 23.68
CA GLU A 65 -17.01 -19.69 24.04
C GLU A 65 -16.08 -19.54 22.83
N SER A 66 -15.93 -20.62 22.03
CA SER A 66 -15.16 -20.57 20.78
C SER A 66 -15.66 -19.52 19.78
N VAL A 67 -16.99 -19.37 19.64
CA VAL A 67 -17.59 -18.42 18.71
C VAL A 67 -17.40 -16.98 19.19
N VAL A 68 -17.55 -16.72 20.49
CA VAL A 68 -17.28 -15.39 21.06
C VAL A 68 -15.83 -14.98 20.79
N GLU A 69 -14.89 -15.89 21.03
CA GLU A 69 -13.48 -15.63 20.75
C GLU A 69 -13.21 -15.32 19.27
N GLU A 70 -13.85 -16.01 18.32
CA GLU A 70 -13.72 -15.68 16.89
C GLU A 70 -14.30 -14.30 16.57
N ILE A 71 -15.45 -13.96 17.14
CA ILE A 71 -16.08 -12.64 16.94
C ILE A 71 -15.16 -11.52 17.46
N GLU A 72 -14.55 -11.71 18.62
CA GLU A 72 -13.57 -10.76 19.17
C GLU A 72 -12.35 -10.63 18.25
N ASP A 73 -11.77 -11.74 17.80
CA ASP A 73 -10.64 -11.73 16.86
C ASP A 73 -11.00 -11.01 15.54
N PHE A 74 -12.23 -11.19 15.05
CA PHE A 74 -12.73 -10.49 13.86
C PHE A 74 -12.93 -8.99 14.10
N GLN A 75 -13.39 -8.58 15.29
CA GLN A 75 -13.53 -7.17 15.64
C GLN A 75 -12.16 -6.49 15.68
N ASP A 76 -11.18 -7.10 16.35
CA ASP A 76 -9.81 -6.59 16.41
C ASP A 76 -9.21 -6.41 15.00
N LEU A 77 -9.41 -7.40 14.12
CA LEU A 77 -8.95 -7.32 12.73
C LEU A 77 -9.68 -6.22 11.96
N PHE A 78 -10.98 -6.06 12.17
CA PHE A 78 -11.78 -5.04 11.50
C PHE A 78 -11.36 -3.63 11.92
N ASP A 79 -11.06 -3.42 13.21
CA ASP A 79 -10.59 -2.13 13.72
C ASP A 79 -9.24 -1.74 13.12
N VAL A 80 -8.30 -2.68 13.02
CA VAL A 80 -7.02 -2.45 12.31
C VAL A 80 -7.27 -2.08 10.86
N LEU A 81 -8.13 -2.83 10.16
CA LEU A 81 -8.45 -2.56 8.76
C LEU A 81 -9.10 -1.19 8.55
N LEU A 82 -9.96 -0.75 9.47
CA LEU A 82 -10.59 0.57 9.42
C LEU A 82 -9.55 1.70 9.54
N VAL A 83 -8.59 1.55 10.47
CA VAL A 83 -7.50 2.51 10.65
C VAL A 83 -6.64 2.59 9.39
N ASP A 84 -6.18 1.44 8.89
CA ASP A 84 -5.35 1.36 7.68
C ASP A 84 -6.06 1.96 6.45
N ASN A 85 -7.36 1.71 6.29
CA ASN A 85 -8.15 2.28 5.19
C ASN A 85 -8.23 3.80 5.29
N SER A 86 -8.46 4.34 6.50
CA SER A 86 -8.46 5.79 6.73
C SER A 86 -7.08 6.41 6.41
N GLU A 87 -5.98 5.76 6.80
CA GLU A 87 -4.63 6.24 6.47
C GLU A 87 -4.36 6.18 4.96
N PHE A 88 -4.77 5.10 4.30
CA PHE A 88 -4.66 4.97 2.85
C PHE A 88 -5.46 6.05 2.12
N GLN A 89 -6.68 6.35 2.56
CA GLN A 89 -7.50 7.43 2.01
C GLN A 89 -6.81 8.79 2.15
N LYS A 90 -6.23 9.10 3.31
CA LYS A 90 -5.46 10.34 3.51
C LYS A 90 -4.29 10.43 2.54
N SER A 91 -3.52 9.35 2.40
CA SER A 91 -2.40 9.28 1.44
C SER A 91 -2.87 9.49 -0.01
N LEU A 92 -3.99 8.88 -0.39
CA LEU A 92 -4.57 9.04 -1.71
C LEU A 92 -4.99 10.49 -1.98
N THR A 93 -5.67 11.13 -1.04
CA THR A 93 -6.06 12.55 -1.18
C THR A 93 -4.84 13.47 -1.29
N ALA A 94 -3.78 13.24 -0.51
CA ALA A 94 -2.55 14.00 -0.61
C ALA A 94 -1.88 13.83 -1.99
N SER A 95 -1.81 12.59 -2.49
CA SER A 95 -1.29 12.29 -3.82
C SER A 95 -2.11 12.96 -4.93
N GLU A 96 -3.44 12.93 -4.83
CA GLU A 96 -4.33 13.61 -5.78
C GLU A 96 -4.08 15.12 -5.83
N THR A 97 -3.92 15.77 -4.68
CA THR A 97 -3.59 17.21 -4.64
C THR A 97 -2.23 17.52 -5.26
N MET A 98 -1.24 16.65 -5.04
CA MET A 98 0.09 16.78 -5.62
C MET A 98 0.06 16.60 -7.14
N LEU A 99 -0.73 15.66 -7.66
CA LEU A 99 -0.92 15.45 -9.09
C LEU A 99 -1.55 16.67 -9.76
N LYS A 100 -2.62 17.24 -9.18
CA LYS A 100 -3.24 18.48 -9.69
C LYS A 100 -2.26 19.64 -9.73
N HIS A 101 -1.41 19.76 -8.70
CA HIS A 101 -0.37 20.78 -8.67
C HIS A 101 0.70 20.54 -9.74
N HIS A 102 1.13 19.30 -9.97
CA HIS A 102 2.07 18.97 -11.05
C HIS A 102 1.49 19.23 -12.43
N GLU A 103 0.22 18.92 -12.66
CA GLU A 103 -0.51 19.22 -13.90
C GLU A 103 -0.48 20.72 -14.20
N SER A 104 -0.83 21.57 -13.22
CA SER A 104 -0.73 23.03 -13.37
C SER A 104 0.69 23.53 -13.65
N ARG A 105 1.71 22.93 -13.02
CA ARG A 105 3.12 23.26 -13.30
C ARG A 105 3.55 22.84 -14.70
N ILE A 106 3.04 21.74 -15.22
CA ILE A 106 3.31 21.29 -16.59
C ILE A 106 2.73 22.32 -17.56
N GLU A 107 1.47 22.75 -17.38
CA GLU A 107 0.85 23.79 -18.21
C GLU A 107 1.65 25.11 -18.18
N GLU A 108 2.15 25.53 -17.02
CA GLU A 108 2.98 26.74 -16.90
C GLU A 108 4.30 26.62 -17.67
N VAL A 109 4.96 25.46 -17.57
CA VAL A 109 6.22 25.17 -18.27
C VAL A 109 5.99 25.11 -19.78
N GLU A 110 4.93 24.46 -20.23
CA GLU A 110 4.55 24.41 -21.65
C GLU A 110 4.30 25.82 -22.21
N ALA A 111 3.57 26.66 -21.47
CA ALA A 111 3.35 28.05 -21.87
C ALA A 111 4.64 28.88 -21.89
N ALA A 112 5.58 28.64 -20.96
CA ALA A 112 6.88 29.29 -20.94
C ALA A 112 7.77 28.86 -22.10
N LEU A 113 7.74 27.57 -22.47
CA LEU A 113 8.46 27.02 -23.59
C LEU A 113 7.97 27.64 -24.91
N ALA A 114 6.65 27.70 -25.12
CA ALA A 114 6.06 28.33 -26.31
C ALA A 114 6.50 29.80 -26.48
N ARG A 115 6.52 30.58 -25.39
CA ARG A 115 7.02 31.97 -25.40
C ARG A 115 8.53 32.04 -25.70
N SER A 116 9.31 31.08 -25.22
CA SER A 116 10.75 31.02 -25.51
C SER A 116 11.00 30.68 -26.97
N GLU A 117 10.24 29.75 -27.54
CA GLU A 117 10.33 29.38 -28.95
C GLU A 117 10.04 30.57 -29.87
N GLU A 118 8.98 31.34 -29.59
CA GLU A 118 8.66 32.56 -30.32
C GLU A 118 9.83 33.56 -30.32
N LYS A 119 10.42 33.82 -29.14
CA LYS A 119 11.60 34.70 -29.02
C LYS A 119 12.83 34.16 -29.74
N THR A 120 13.04 32.84 -29.75
CA THR A 120 14.14 32.24 -30.51
C THR A 120 13.95 32.42 -32.01
N VAL A 121 12.71 32.29 -32.52
CA VAL A 121 12.40 32.53 -33.93
C VAL A 121 12.63 33.99 -34.30
N GLU A 122 12.20 34.93 -33.46
CA GLU A 122 12.45 36.37 -33.63
C GLU A 122 13.96 36.67 -33.67
N CYS A 123 14.72 36.18 -32.69
CA CYS A 123 16.17 36.34 -32.63
C CYS A 123 16.89 35.76 -33.87
N ILE A 124 16.45 34.59 -34.35
CA ILE A 124 16.98 33.99 -35.59
C ILE A 124 16.71 34.90 -36.79
N ASN A 125 15.56 35.55 -36.87
CA ASN A 125 15.24 36.47 -37.95
C ASN A 125 16.10 37.73 -37.92
N GLU A 126 16.25 38.36 -36.76
CA GLU A 126 17.12 39.52 -36.56
C GLU A 126 18.58 39.20 -36.95
N LEU A 127 19.08 38.04 -36.52
CA LEU A 127 20.44 37.60 -36.85
C LEU A 127 20.63 37.41 -38.37
N LYS A 128 19.62 36.90 -39.08
CA LYS A 128 19.66 36.78 -40.55
C LYS A 128 19.78 38.15 -41.22
N ILE A 129 19.05 39.16 -40.74
CA ILE A 129 19.11 40.53 -41.26
C ILE A 129 20.49 41.13 -40.99
N ILE A 130 20.99 41.04 -39.76
CA ILE A 130 22.32 41.55 -39.39
C ILE A 130 23.42 40.88 -40.23
N LYS A 131 23.36 39.55 -40.42
CA LYS A 131 24.30 38.82 -41.28
C LYS A 131 24.25 39.32 -42.72
N ALA A 132 23.06 39.58 -43.27
CA ALA A 132 22.93 40.11 -44.63
C ALA A 132 23.55 41.51 -44.76
N LEU A 133 23.25 42.42 -43.81
CA LEU A 133 23.84 43.76 -43.79
C LEU A 133 25.35 43.73 -43.69
N PHE A 134 25.91 42.87 -42.83
CA PHE A 134 27.35 42.71 -42.69
C PHE A 134 28.02 42.26 -44.00
N VAL A 135 27.43 41.28 -44.69
CA VAL A 135 27.91 40.83 -46.01
C VAL A 135 27.85 41.95 -47.04
N CYS A 136 26.75 42.72 -47.09
CA CYS A 136 26.64 43.89 -47.97
C CYS A 136 27.74 44.92 -47.71
N CYS A 137 28.01 45.24 -46.44
CA CYS A 137 29.11 46.15 -46.07
C CYS A 137 30.47 45.65 -46.55
N LEU A 138 30.76 44.35 -46.38
CA LEU A 138 32.01 43.76 -46.87
C LEU A 138 32.16 43.87 -48.40
N VAL A 139 31.08 43.63 -49.14
CA VAL A 139 31.08 43.78 -50.62
C VAL A 139 31.35 45.24 -51.03
N ILE A 140 30.72 46.20 -50.36
CA ILE A 140 30.92 47.63 -50.63
C ILE A 140 32.38 48.02 -50.37
N VAL A 141 32.94 47.63 -49.23
CA VAL A 141 34.35 47.88 -48.90
C VAL A 141 35.28 47.26 -49.95
N PHE A 142 35.01 46.02 -50.36
CA PHE A 142 35.80 45.35 -51.40
C PHE A 142 35.74 46.07 -52.76
N MET A 143 34.58 46.60 -53.15
CA MET A 143 34.43 47.41 -54.37
C MET A 143 35.30 48.67 -54.30
N PHE A 144 35.30 49.39 -53.17
CA PHE A 144 36.13 50.59 -52.99
C PHE A 144 37.63 50.31 -53.00
N LEU A 145 38.06 49.14 -52.51
CA LEU A 145 39.48 48.76 -52.49
C LEU A 145 39.99 48.28 -53.87
N THR A 146 39.10 47.83 -54.75
CA THR A 146 39.48 47.24 -56.05
C THR A 146 39.33 48.20 -57.24
N TYR A 147 38.59 49.30 -57.08
CA TYR A 147 38.42 50.36 -58.07
C TYR A 147 38.97 51.71 -57.53
N PRO A 148 40.31 51.94 -57.62
CA PRO A 148 40.94 53.21 -57.23
C PRO A 148 40.70 54.35 -58.22
#